data_AF-A0A6C0C3P3-F1
#
_entry.id   AF-A0A6C0C3P3-F1
#
_cell.length_a   1.000
_cell.length_b   1.000
_cell.length_c   1.000
_cell.angle_alpha   90.00
_cell.angle_beta   90.00
_cell.angle_gamma   90.00
#
_symmetry.space_group_name_H-M   'P 1'
#
loop_
_entity.id
_entity.type
_entity.pdbx_description
1 polymer ?
#
loop_
_entity_poly.entity_id
_entity_poly.type
_entity_poly.pdbx_seq_one_letter_code
_entity_poly.pdbx_strand_id
1 'polypeptide(L)'
;MEQFYIITITVAVVLLILILTYIGVYVMGGSDKRPYPPDSLQCPDYWEKSGADCVIPGASTTNAGTRNSADTTNFANTPASPAYISGTLLKTDDPSWQTSDGLSAKCAKKIWANNNNIVWDGISNYNSC
;
A
#
# COMPACT_ATOMS: atom_id res chain seq x y z
N MET A 1 45.08 -44.67 -2.75
CA MET A 1 43.77 -44.65 -3.43
C MET A 1 42.72 -44.00 -2.53
N GLU A 2 42.46 -44.55 -1.34
CA GLU A 2 41.56 -44.01 -0.31
C GLU A 2 41.82 -42.53 0.08
N GLN A 3 43.09 -42.19 0.32
CA GLN A 3 43.47 -40.87 0.83
C GLN A 3 43.21 -39.73 -0.17
N PHE A 4 43.38 -39.99 -1.46
CA PHE A 4 43.07 -39.02 -2.53
C PHE A 4 41.55 -38.80 -2.67
N TYR A 5 40.77 -39.87 -2.53
CA TYR A 5 39.30 -39.81 -2.57
C TYR A 5 38.71 -39.03 -1.39
N ILE A 6 39.21 -39.26 -0.17
CA ILE A 6 38.74 -38.53 1.02
C ILE A 6 39.04 -37.04 0.91
N ILE A 7 40.25 -36.66 0.46
CA ILE A 7 40.63 -35.25 0.29
C ILE A 7 39.73 -34.57 -0.75
N THR A 8 39.52 -35.21 -1.90
CA THR A 8 38.70 -34.65 -2.99
C THR A 8 37.24 -34.47 -2.60
N ILE A 9 36.62 -35.45 -1.94
CA ILE A 9 35.23 -35.32 -1.46
C ILE A 9 35.10 -34.24 -0.40
N THR A 10 36.03 -34.17 0.55
CA THR A 10 35.96 -33.16 1.62
C THR A 10 36.05 -31.75 1.03
N VAL A 11 36.95 -31.51 0.07
CA VAL A 11 37.06 -30.22 -0.62
C VAL A 11 35.82 -29.90 -1.44
N ALA A 12 35.26 -30.89 -2.16
CA ALA A 12 34.05 -30.71 -2.95
C ALA A 12 32.82 -30.34 -2.09
N VAL A 13 32.65 -30.98 -0.93
CA VAL A 13 31.55 -30.69 0.00
C VAL A 13 31.69 -29.29 0.60
N VAL A 14 32.91 -28.90 1.01
CA VAL A 14 33.15 -27.55 1.54
C VAL A 14 32.83 -26.48 0.49
N LEU A 15 33.29 -26.67 -0.76
CA LEU A 15 32.97 -25.76 -1.86
C LEU A 15 31.47 -25.68 -2.14
N LEU A 16 30.77 -26.82 -2.12
CA LEU A 16 29.33 -26.87 -2.33
C LEU A 16 28.58 -26.05 -1.26
N ILE A 17 28.96 -26.19 0.01
CA ILE A 17 28.35 -25.44 1.11
C ILE A 17 28.57 -23.93 0.92
N LEU A 18 29.79 -23.50 0.54
CA LEU A 18 30.11 -22.08 0.31
C LEU A 18 29.32 -21.46 -0.84
N ILE A 19 29.11 -22.21 -1.92
CA ILE A 19 28.31 -21.73 -3.07
C ILE A 19 26.84 -21.58 -2.69
N LEU A 20 26.28 -22.57 -1.97
CA LEU A 20 24.88 -22.53 -1.56
C LEU A 20 24.60 -21.43 -0.53
N THR A 21 25.51 -21.17 0.40
CA THR A 21 25.36 -20.06 1.36
C THR A 21 25.44 -18.70 0.66
N TYR A 22 26.35 -18.54 -0.31
CA TYR A 22 26.45 -17.31 -1.10
C TYR A 22 25.17 -17.01 -1.86
N ILE A 23 24.63 -18.00 -2.58
CA ILE A 23 23.36 -17.86 -3.31
C ILE A 23 22.21 -17.58 -2.33
N GLY A 24 22.16 -18.29 -1.20
CA GLY A 24 21.11 -18.12 -0.19
C GLY A 24 21.05 -16.69 0.37
N VAL A 25 22.20 -16.10 0.68
CA VAL A 25 22.29 -14.71 1.16
C VAL A 25 21.89 -13.73 0.06
N TYR A 26 22.31 -13.97 -1.18
CA TYR A 26 21.97 -13.09 -2.31
C TYR A 26 20.47 -13.07 -2.62
N VAL A 27 19.80 -14.22 -2.54
CA VAL A 27 18.35 -14.32 -2.75
C VAL A 27 17.55 -13.65 -1.62
N MET A 28 18.08 -13.62 -0.40
CA MET A 28 17.40 -12.99 0.74
C MET A 28 17.34 -11.46 0.64
N GLY A 29 18.22 -10.83 -0.14
CA GLY A 29 18.28 -9.38 -0.32
C GLY A 29 17.30 -8.80 -1.36
N GLY A 30 16.54 -9.63 -2.08
CA GLY A 30 15.65 -9.21 -3.16
C GLY A 30 14.33 -8.59 -2.68
N SER A 31 14.38 -7.43 -2.02
CA SER A 31 13.19 -6.61 -1.75
C SER A 31 13.20 -5.36 -2.64
N ASP A 32 13.21 -5.57 -3.96
CA ASP A 32 12.91 -4.52 -4.94
C ASP A 32 11.43 -4.16 -4.79
N LYS A 33 11.09 -3.41 -3.72
CA LYS A 33 9.77 -2.82 -3.51
C LYS A 33 9.61 -1.66 -4.48
N ARG A 34 9.58 -1.98 -5.77
CA ARG A 34 9.23 -1.00 -6.79
C ARG A 34 7.83 -0.51 -6.45
N PRO A 35 7.62 0.82 -6.37
CA PRO A 35 6.30 1.36 -6.12
C PRO A 35 5.31 0.81 -7.15
N TYR A 36 4.29 0.11 -6.66
CA TYR A 36 3.22 -0.46 -7.46
C TYR A 36 1.86 -0.16 -6.82
N PRO A 37 0.85 0.19 -7.64
CA PRO A 37 0.98 0.57 -9.05
C PRO A 37 1.62 1.98 -9.21
N PRO A 38 2.24 2.25 -10.38
CA PRO A 38 2.93 3.52 -10.62
C PRO A 38 1.96 4.69 -10.61
N ASP A 39 0.82 4.51 -11.25
CA ASP A 39 -0.26 5.48 -11.29
C ASP A 39 -1.39 5.10 -10.33
N SER A 40 -2.18 6.08 -9.95
CA SER A 40 -3.39 5.89 -9.15
C SER A 40 -4.52 6.70 -9.74
N LEU A 41 -5.74 6.19 -9.61
CA LEU A 41 -6.92 6.97 -9.97
C LEU A 41 -7.02 8.18 -9.04
N GLN A 42 -7.53 9.28 -9.57
CA GLN A 42 -7.75 10.49 -8.77
C GLN A 42 -8.85 10.27 -7.74
N CYS A 43 -9.88 9.48 -8.07
CA CYS A 43 -11.00 9.18 -7.21
C CYS A 43 -11.09 7.69 -6.89
N PRO A 44 -11.73 7.32 -5.76
CA PRO A 44 -12.07 5.94 -5.49
C PRO A 44 -12.94 5.32 -6.58
N ASP A 45 -12.92 4.01 -6.69
CA ASP A 45 -13.59 3.30 -7.77
C ASP A 45 -15.11 3.53 -7.68
N TYR A 46 -15.75 3.77 -8.83
CA TYR A 46 -17.18 4.10 -8.96
C TYR A 46 -17.63 5.45 -8.36
N TRP A 47 -16.71 6.29 -7.89
CA TRP A 47 -17.06 7.63 -7.43
C TRP A 47 -17.05 8.62 -8.59
N GLU A 48 -17.97 9.59 -8.56
CA GLU A 48 -18.06 10.62 -9.60
C GLU A 48 -16.99 11.70 -9.37
N LYS A 49 -16.34 12.13 -10.44
CA LYS A 49 -15.33 13.19 -10.39
C LYS A 49 -15.99 14.56 -10.52
N SER A 50 -15.72 15.44 -9.57
CA SER A 50 -16.11 16.85 -9.59
C SER A 50 -14.86 17.73 -9.62
N GLY A 51 -14.30 17.95 -10.81
CA GLY A 51 -13.07 18.73 -10.98
C GLY A 51 -11.84 18.04 -10.39
N ALA A 52 -11.20 18.65 -9.39
CA ALA A 52 -10.09 18.06 -8.65
C ALA A 52 -10.54 17.12 -7.52
N ASP A 53 -11.85 17.12 -7.20
CA ASP A 53 -12.41 16.40 -6.06
C ASP A 53 -13.31 15.26 -6.49
N CYS A 54 -13.70 14.42 -5.53
CA CYS A 54 -14.56 13.25 -5.77
C CYS A 54 -15.85 13.36 -4.98
N VAL A 55 -16.97 13.08 -5.62
CA VAL A 55 -18.29 13.09 -4.98
C VAL A 55 -18.45 11.80 -4.19
N ILE A 56 -18.74 11.94 -2.90
CA ILE A 56 -19.02 10.82 -2.01
C ILE A 56 -20.36 10.21 -2.42
N PRO A 57 -20.39 8.92 -2.79
CA PRO A 57 -21.62 8.30 -3.24
C PRO A 57 -22.53 7.97 -2.05
N GLY A 58 -23.82 7.77 -2.32
CA GLY A 58 -24.80 7.40 -1.30
C GLY A 58 -24.44 6.10 -0.55
N ALA A 59 -24.93 5.94 0.67
CA ALA A 59 -24.54 4.83 1.55
C ALA A 59 -24.86 3.42 1.01
N SER A 60 -25.74 3.29 0.02
CA SER A 60 -26.20 2.02 -0.57
C SER A 60 -25.56 1.69 -1.93
N THR A 61 -24.61 2.50 -2.41
CA THR A 61 -23.94 2.25 -3.70
C THR A 61 -22.77 1.28 -3.56
N THR A 62 -22.33 0.74 -4.69
CA THR A 62 -21.04 0.05 -4.79
C THR A 62 -19.93 0.95 -4.26
N ASN A 63 -19.01 0.35 -3.49
CA ASN A 63 -17.87 1.06 -2.94
C ASN A 63 -18.22 2.29 -2.08
N ALA A 64 -19.39 2.27 -1.43
CA ALA A 64 -19.76 3.33 -0.49
C ALA A 64 -18.78 3.37 0.68
N GLY A 65 -18.31 2.22 1.19
CA GLY A 65 -17.45 2.16 2.36
C GLY A 65 -18.23 2.33 3.68
N THR A 66 -17.50 2.45 4.78
CA THR A 66 -18.05 2.44 6.15
C THR A 66 -18.44 3.85 6.57
N ARG A 67 -19.74 4.16 6.53
CA ARG A 67 -20.29 5.46 6.95
C ARG A 67 -20.32 5.60 8.47
N ASN A 68 -20.23 6.84 8.95
CA ASN A 68 -20.47 7.13 10.36
C ASN A 68 -21.97 7.01 10.64
N SER A 69 -22.35 6.25 11.68
CA SER A 69 -23.75 6.04 12.07
C SER A 69 -24.47 7.32 12.52
N ALA A 70 -23.73 8.35 12.94
CA ALA A 70 -24.27 9.64 13.35
C ALA A 70 -24.29 10.68 12.22
N ASP A 71 -23.50 10.48 11.17
CA ASP A 71 -23.37 11.41 10.05
C ASP A 71 -23.10 10.65 8.75
N THR A 72 -24.14 10.51 7.93
CA THR A 72 -24.08 9.80 6.65
C THR A 72 -23.27 10.53 5.58
N THR A 73 -22.79 11.75 5.84
CA THR A 73 -21.89 12.49 4.95
C THR A 73 -20.42 12.17 5.20
N ASN A 74 -20.10 11.59 6.36
CA ASN A 74 -18.75 11.24 6.77
C ASN A 74 -18.55 9.72 6.92
N PHE A 75 -17.29 9.31 6.98
CA PHE A 75 -16.90 7.92 7.20
C PHE A 75 -16.55 7.68 8.66
N ALA A 76 -16.73 6.43 9.12
CA ALA A 76 -16.55 6.07 10.52
C ALA A 76 -15.12 6.31 11.03
N ASN A 77 -14.12 6.13 10.15
CA ASN A 77 -12.70 6.23 10.49
C ASN A 77 -12.01 7.43 9.81
N THR A 78 -12.72 8.55 9.66
CA THR A 78 -12.15 9.83 9.23
C THR A 78 -11.83 10.68 10.47
N PRO A 79 -10.57 11.13 10.67
CA PRO A 79 -10.24 12.08 11.72
C PRO A 79 -11.03 13.38 11.56
N ALA A 80 -11.45 13.98 12.67
CA ALA A 80 -12.13 15.28 12.66
C ALA A 80 -11.25 16.42 12.12
N SER A 81 -9.92 16.23 12.16
CA SER A 81 -8.94 17.11 11.54
C SER A 81 -7.69 16.30 11.15
N PRO A 82 -7.13 16.52 9.95
CA PRO A 82 -7.58 17.49 8.96
C PRO A 82 -8.69 16.95 8.05
N ALA A 83 -9.65 17.81 7.70
CA ALA A 83 -10.89 17.43 7.03
C ALA A 83 -10.71 17.36 5.49
N TYR A 84 -10.17 16.24 4.99
CA TYR A 84 -10.17 15.94 3.55
C TYR A 84 -11.58 15.64 3.00
N ILE A 85 -12.61 15.70 3.83
CA ILE A 85 -14.02 15.70 3.42
C ILE A 85 -14.62 17.06 3.70
N SER A 86 -15.19 17.67 2.66
CA SER A 86 -15.90 18.94 2.74
C SER A 86 -17.31 18.73 2.19
N GLY A 87 -18.27 18.56 3.09
CA GLY A 87 -19.65 18.21 2.73
C GLY A 87 -19.70 16.86 2.02
N THR A 88 -20.15 16.84 0.76
CA THR A 88 -20.25 15.62 -0.07
C THR A 88 -19.03 15.41 -0.96
N LEU A 89 -17.96 16.19 -0.80
CA LEU A 89 -16.75 16.08 -1.61
C LEU A 89 -15.56 15.58 -0.80
N LEU A 90 -14.86 14.59 -1.36
CA LEU A 90 -13.54 14.17 -0.94
C LEU A 90 -12.50 15.02 -1.69
N LYS A 91 -11.71 15.77 -0.93
CA LYS A 91 -10.60 16.60 -1.40
C LYS A 91 -9.36 15.72 -1.57
N THR A 92 -9.12 15.25 -2.78
CA THR A 92 -8.01 14.29 -3.01
C THR A 92 -6.66 14.96 -3.07
N ASP A 93 -6.59 16.25 -3.42
CA ASP A 93 -5.32 16.99 -3.51
C ASP A 93 -5.08 17.91 -2.29
N ASP A 94 -5.80 17.67 -1.19
CA ASP A 94 -5.65 18.46 0.02
C ASP A 94 -4.29 18.21 0.69
N PRO A 95 -3.51 19.25 1.04
CA PRO A 95 -2.25 19.11 1.76
C PRO A 95 -2.40 18.37 3.10
N SER A 96 -3.61 18.35 3.66
CA SER A 96 -4.02 17.59 4.82
C SER A 96 -3.75 16.08 4.76
N TRP A 97 -3.60 15.51 3.55
CA TRP A 97 -3.19 14.12 3.39
C TRP A 97 -1.74 13.86 3.81
N GLN A 98 -0.89 14.88 3.86
CA GLN A 98 0.46 14.76 4.38
C GLN A 98 0.41 14.83 5.91
N THR A 99 0.58 13.68 6.57
CA THR A 99 0.53 13.65 8.04
C THR A 99 1.87 14.10 8.63
N SER A 100 1.83 14.67 9.84
CA SER A 100 3.02 15.06 10.60
C SER A 100 3.97 13.89 10.91
N ASP A 101 3.49 12.66 10.77
CA ASP A 101 4.24 11.42 11.03
C ASP A 101 5.20 11.06 9.88
N GLY A 102 5.29 11.90 8.84
CA GLY A 102 6.18 11.69 7.69
C GLY A 102 5.66 10.70 6.65
N LEU A 103 4.40 10.27 6.76
CA LEU A 103 3.77 9.43 5.74
C LEU A 103 3.51 10.23 4.47
N SER A 104 3.79 9.63 3.30
CA SER A 104 3.39 10.23 2.03
C SER A 104 1.87 10.36 1.95
N ALA A 105 1.38 11.38 1.23
CA ALA A 105 -0.05 11.57 1.02
C ALA A 105 -0.72 10.30 0.42
N LYS A 106 -0.02 9.57 -0.45
CA LYS A 106 -0.49 8.30 -1.04
C LYS A 106 -0.72 7.22 0.04
N CYS A 107 0.14 7.17 1.05
CA CYS A 107 0.04 6.22 2.17
C CYS A 107 -1.06 6.58 3.16
N ALA A 108 -1.22 7.87 3.47
CA ALA A 108 -2.35 8.32 4.29
C ALA A 108 -3.69 8.01 3.60
N LYS A 109 -3.80 8.25 2.29
CA LYS A 109 -4.97 7.87 1.48
C LYS A 109 -5.22 6.37 1.50
N LYS A 110 -4.18 5.55 1.39
CA LYS A 110 -4.27 4.08 1.51
C LYS A 110 -4.85 3.65 2.85
N ILE A 111 -4.28 4.17 3.94
CA ILE A 111 -4.71 3.84 5.30
C ILE A 111 -6.18 4.23 5.49
N TRP A 112 -6.54 5.44 5.07
CA TRP A 112 -7.92 5.91 5.16
C TRP A 112 -8.89 5.06 4.33
N ALA A 113 -8.55 4.75 3.07
CA ALA A 113 -9.38 3.93 2.20
C ALA A 113 -9.59 2.53 2.80
N ASN A 114 -8.52 1.90 3.27
CA ASN A 114 -8.59 0.57 3.88
C ASN A 114 -9.38 0.58 5.20
N ASN A 115 -9.17 1.57 6.06
CA ASN A 115 -9.91 1.70 7.32
C ASN A 115 -11.40 1.93 7.10
N ASN A 116 -11.78 2.54 5.98
CA ASN A 116 -13.17 2.81 5.65
C ASN A 116 -13.75 1.81 4.64
N ASN A 117 -13.06 0.71 4.34
CA ASN A 117 -13.50 -0.31 3.37
C ASN A 117 -13.84 0.28 1.98
N ILE A 118 -13.00 1.19 1.50
CA ILE A 118 -13.11 1.84 0.19
C ILE A 118 -12.03 1.26 -0.70
N VAL A 119 -12.44 0.79 -1.88
CA VAL A 119 -11.55 0.41 -2.97
C VAL A 119 -11.16 1.66 -3.75
N TRP A 120 -9.86 1.89 -3.89
CA TRP A 120 -9.35 3.03 -4.63
C TRP A 120 -8.14 2.56 -5.43
N ASP A 121 -8.35 2.36 -6.73
CA ASP A 121 -7.30 1.78 -7.57
C ASP A 121 -6.04 2.67 -7.60
N GLY A 122 -4.93 2.00 -7.30
CA GLY A 122 -3.61 2.58 -7.09
C GLY A 122 -3.35 3.28 -5.77
N ILE A 123 -4.33 3.30 -4.87
CA ILE A 123 -4.16 3.79 -3.49
C ILE A 123 -4.32 2.65 -2.48
N SER A 124 -5.45 1.95 -2.45
CA SER A 124 -5.72 0.89 -1.46
C SER A 124 -4.73 -0.28 -1.57
N ASN A 125 -4.29 -0.57 -2.80
CA ASN A 125 -3.31 -1.61 -3.15
C ASN A 125 -1.85 -1.12 -3.22
N TYR A 126 -1.58 0.15 -2.89
CA TYR A 126 -0.24 0.72 -3.01
C TYR A 126 0.77 0.04 -2.07
N ASN A 127 1.91 -0.42 -2.59
CA ASN A 127 2.85 -1.27 -1.85
C ASN A 127 4.06 -0.51 -1.24
N SER A 128 4.25 0.77 -1.58
CA SER A 128 5.44 1.55 -1.20
C SER A 128 5.09 2.64 -0.18
N CYS A 129 4.50 2.15 0.92
CA CYS A 129 4.46 2.76 2.23
C CYS A 129 5.44 1.99 3.12
#